data_AF-A0A255R0K9-F1
#
_entry.id   AF-A0A255R0K9-F1
#
_cell.length_a   1.000
_cell.length_b   1.000
_cell.length_c   1.000
_cell.angle_alpha   90.00
_cell.angle_beta   90.00
_cell.angle_gamma   90.00
#
_symmetry.space_group_name_H-M   'P 1'
#
loop_
_entity.id
_entity.type
_entity.pdbx_description
1 polymer ?
#
loop_
_entity_poly.entity_id
_entity_poly.type
_entity_poly.pdbx_seq_one_letter_code
_entity_poly.pdbx_strand_id
1 'polypeptide(L)'
;MLLSTLLAAVTVASSADTLFAAPQQPVAQQQPVAQQQIEQWVRELSSDQFKAREQASENLFHAGVEAIPVMRDLREKVSDPEQLDRLGRIIGMLSEQQFEDRIERFLKGQPTDLEGWPEFEKLFNDSQQVREMFVDLYREHPYALEAMGGTRGDVLGAIAKVSDKLRFRGAGLRQAPLRLDLLALLLPPISSDVQTDVEYDLSVYTLLQLHPANDLRGDPVFGDPFKAIVSKWMRQSHISVRDRVLRIALEWKLDITRELAIETLDQNPDADLIARAIQALASQGVPDDTTRLVPYLDDPTVIVRKQFIGSIESDVQLRDVAAAAIAHLYSVPVVDVGFVKPAEHSIVGIILEDLVVATDRSGRRVIPGQPLLPGQQIVPKDSGDNDAEQEEAEDLEMTEEEAEMWEEIQRQLEQHGMESGPRELEQFKSFQRQRRNEEKARKLIRQRVLALIEQHRKETPAAANTPRAGS
;
A
#
# COMPACT_ATOMS: atom_id res chain seq x y z
N MET A 1 -44.11 -17.60 -12.78
CA MET A 1 -43.78 -18.99 -12.39
C MET A 1 -43.24 -18.94 -10.98
N LEU A 2 -43.95 -19.61 -10.07
CA LEU A 2 -43.76 -19.63 -8.62
C LEU A 2 -42.82 -20.80 -8.23
N LEU A 3 -41.87 -20.53 -7.33
CA LEU A 3 -41.08 -21.49 -6.54
C LEU A 3 -40.63 -20.65 -5.32
N SER A 4 -41.24 -20.63 -4.14
CA SER A 4 -41.85 -21.62 -3.24
C SER A 4 -40.89 -22.68 -2.70
N THR A 5 -40.82 -22.70 -1.35
CA THR A 5 -40.30 -23.71 -0.40
C THR A 5 -38.77 -23.81 -0.24
N LEU A 6 -38.17 -23.91 0.96
CA LEU A 6 -38.64 -24.49 2.23
C LEU A 6 -37.78 -23.95 3.40
N LEU A 7 -38.41 -23.38 4.44
CA LEU A 7 -37.77 -22.93 5.69
C LEU A 7 -37.86 -24.08 6.71
N ALA A 8 -36.73 -24.67 7.11
CA ALA A 8 -36.70 -25.71 8.14
C ALA A 8 -36.30 -25.08 9.49
N ALA A 9 -37.28 -24.90 10.37
CA ALA A 9 -37.07 -24.57 11.77
C ALA A 9 -36.64 -25.84 12.51
N VAL A 10 -35.41 -25.85 13.04
CA VAL A 10 -34.94 -26.89 13.95
C VAL A 10 -35.14 -26.39 15.38
N THR A 11 -36.20 -26.86 16.01
CA THR A 11 -36.40 -26.78 17.47
C THR A 11 -35.56 -27.86 18.14
N VAL A 12 -34.46 -27.49 18.77
CA VAL A 12 -33.70 -28.39 19.66
C VAL A 12 -34.35 -28.35 21.04
N ALA A 13 -34.85 -29.51 21.46
CA ALA A 13 -35.43 -29.73 22.76
C ALA A 13 -34.38 -29.61 23.87
N SER A 14 -34.75 -28.87 24.92
CA SER A 14 -34.04 -28.75 26.19
C SER A 14 -34.23 -30.06 26.97
N SER A 15 -33.16 -30.85 27.09
CA SER A 15 -33.09 -31.96 28.04
C SER A 15 -32.42 -31.46 29.32
N ALA A 16 -33.23 -31.33 30.36
CA ALA A 16 -32.79 -31.12 31.73
C ALA A 16 -32.32 -32.46 32.31
N ASP A 17 -31.03 -32.77 32.16
CA ASP A 17 -30.39 -33.83 32.95
C ASP A 17 -29.80 -33.22 34.22
N THR A 18 -30.64 -33.22 35.25
CA THR A 18 -30.20 -33.22 36.63
C THR A 18 -29.87 -34.68 36.96
N LEU A 19 -28.64 -34.99 37.41
CA LEU A 19 -28.34 -35.95 38.49
C LEU A 19 -26.84 -36.35 38.51
N PHE A 20 -26.33 -36.45 39.74
CA PHE A 20 -25.00 -36.92 40.16
C PHE A 20 -23.84 -35.90 40.10
N ALA A 21 -23.91 -34.92 40.99
CA ALA A 21 -22.72 -34.37 41.62
C ALA A 21 -21.99 -35.49 42.39
N ALA A 22 -20.89 -35.97 41.83
CA ALA A 22 -19.93 -36.80 42.54
C ALA A 22 -19.36 -36.00 43.73
N PRO A 23 -19.13 -36.62 44.89
CA PRO A 23 -18.51 -35.94 46.03
C PRO A 23 -17.11 -35.48 45.61
N GLN A 24 -16.95 -34.16 45.49
CA GLN A 24 -15.64 -33.53 45.40
C GLN A 24 -14.85 -33.94 46.63
N GLN A 25 -13.88 -34.82 46.44
CA GLN A 25 -12.88 -35.09 47.45
C GLN A 25 -12.14 -33.78 47.74
N PRO A 26 -11.93 -33.41 49.01
CA PRO A 26 -11.24 -32.19 49.36
C PRO A 26 -9.81 -32.26 48.82
N VAL A 27 -9.44 -31.28 47.97
CA VAL A 27 -8.09 -31.09 47.38
C VAL A 27 -7.11 -30.56 48.45
N ALA A 28 -7.08 -31.21 49.60
CA ALA A 28 -6.30 -30.80 50.76
C ALA A 28 -4.96 -31.57 50.79
N GLN A 29 -3.85 -30.83 50.68
CA GLN A 29 -2.55 -31.08 51.32
C GLN A 29 -1.48 -31.98 50.65
N GLN A 30 -1.39 -32.09 49.32
CA GLN A 30 -0.20 -32.71 48.67
C GLN A 30 0.90 -31.71 48.27
N GLN A 31 0.67 -30.39 48.34
CA GLN A 31 1.62 -29.36 47.89
C GLN A 31 2.87 -29.09 48.78
N PRO A 32 2.87 -29.23 50.12
CA PRO A 32 4.02 -28.78 50.92
C PRO A 32 5.26 -29.67 50.79
N VAL A 33 5.08 -30.95 50.44
CA VAL A 33 6.19 -31.92 50.33
C VAL A 33 7.00 -31.69 49.06
N ALA A 34 6.35 -31.33 47.94
CA ALA A 34 7.03 -31.04 46.68
C ALA A 34 7.90 -29.77 46.76
N GLN A 35 7.42 -28.73 47.44
CA GLN A 35 8.16 -27.47 47.58
C GLN A 35 9.43 -27.63 48.43
N GLN A 36 9.35 -28.37 49.54
CA GLN A 36 10.52 -28.64 50.39
C GLN A 36 11.62 -29.42 49.66
N GLN A 37 11.23 -30.34 48.77
CA GLN A 37 12.17 -31.09 47.93
C GLN A 37 12.85 -30.20 46.90
N ILE A 38 12.09 -29.33 46.21
CA ILE A 38 12.65 -28.35 45.27
C ILE A 38 13.64 -27.42 45.99
N GLU A 39 13.30 -26.92 47.18
CA GLU A 39 14.22 -26.10 47.99
C GLU A 39 15.51 -26.84 48.35
N GLN A 40 15.40 -28.12 48.70
CA GLN A 40 16.56 -28.96 48.99
C GLN A 40 17.45 -29.13 47.75
N TRP A 41 16.88 -29.48 46.61
CA TRP A 41 17.65 -29.63 45.37
C TRP A 41 18.28 -28.30 44.94
N VAL A 42 17.58 -27.17 45.08
CA VAL A 42 18.17 -25.86 44.84
C VAL A 42 19.37 -25.64 45.76
N ARG A 43 19.30 -25.92 47.07
CA ARG A 43 20.47 -25.85 47.98
C ARG A 43 21.60 -26.78 47.56
N GLU A 44 21.29 -27.98 47.07
CA GLU A 44 22.27 -28.96 46.63
C GLU A 44 23.00 -28.57 45.33
N LEU A 45 22.45 -27.63 44.53
CA LEU A 45 23.14 -27.05 43.37
C LEU A 45 24.44 -26.33 43.74
N SER A 46 24.60 -25.88 44.99
CA SER A 46 25.85 -25.26 45.49
C SER A 46 26.70 -26.23 46.33
N SER A 47 26.44 -27.54 46.29
CA SER A 47 27.21 -28.54 47.03
C SER A 47 28.66 -28.60 46.53
N ASP A 48 29.64 -28.79 47.41
CA ASP A 48 31.04 -29.04 47.01
C ASP A 48 31.20 -30.31 46.17
N GLN A 49 30.27 -31.27 46.31
CA GLN A 49 30.31 -32.53 45.60
C GLN A 49 29.65 -32.42 44.21
N PHE A 50 30.44 -32.60 43.15
CA PHE A 50 29.93 -32.59 41.76
C PHE A 50 28.73 -33.52 41.56
N LYS A 51 28.78 -34.73 42.13
CA LYS A 51 27.69 -35.71 42.03
C LYS A 51 26.37 -35.20 42.62
N ALA A 52 26.42 -34.48 43.73
CA ALA A 52 25.23 -33.89 44.35
C ALA A 52 24.65 -32.76 43.48
N ARG A 53 25.50 -31.92 42.88
CA ARG A 53 25.06 -30.84 41.97
C ARG A 53 24.38 -31.38 40.72
N GLU A 54 24.93 -32.41 40.11
CA GLU A 54 24.35 -33.03 38.91
C GLU A 54 23.03 -33.73 39.23
N GLN A 55 22.97 -34.48 40.33
CA GLN A 55 21.73 -35.15 40.76
C GLN A 55 20.63 -34.14 41.12
N ALA A 56 20.97 -33.04 41.77
CA ALA A 56 20.03 -31.96 42.04
C ALA A 56 19.52 -31.30 40.74
N SER A 57 20.41 -31.10 39.75
CA SER A 57 20.04 -30.55 38.45
C SER A 57 19.05 -31.48 37.71
N GLU A 58 19.33 -32.78 37.70
CA GLU A 58 18.48 -33.82 37.12
C GLU A 58 17.12 -33.90 37.82
N ASN A 59 17.10 -33.86 39.16
CA ASN A 59 15.85 -33.87 39.93
C ASN A 59 15.00 -32.61 39.66
N LEU A 60 15.62 -31.43 39.61
CA LEU A 60 14.92 -30.18 39.27
C LEU A 60 14.35 -30.21 37.85
N PHE A 61 15.08 -30.82 36.90
CA PHE A 61 14.58 -31.03 35.55
C PHE A 61 13.40 -32.01 35.52
N HIS A 62 13.48 -33.13 36.25
CA HIS A 62 12.39 -34.11 36.35
C HIS A 62 11.16 -33.61 37.11
N ALA A 63 11.32 -32.63 38.01
CA ALA A 63 10.20 -31.95 38.65
C ALA A 63 9.31 -31.22 37.62
N GLY A 64 9.87 -30.89 36.45
CA GLY A 64 9.13 -30.37 35.32
C GLY A 64 8.67 -28.92 35.48
N VAL A 65 7.76 -28.53 34.59
CA VAL A 65 7.29 -27.15 34.43
C VAL A 65 6.57 -26.62 35.68
N GLU A 66 5.90 -27.49 36.44
CA GLU A 66 5.18 -27.12 37.67
C GLU A 66 6.11 -26.56 38.76
N ALA A 67 7.41 -26.88 38.70
CA ALA A 67 8.41 -26.38 39.64
C ALA A 67 8.90 -24.95 39.33
N ILE A 68 8.66 -24.43 38.12
CA ILE A 68 9.23 -23.14 37.67
C ILE A 68 8.89 -21.96 38.60
N PRO A 69 7.64 -21.77 39.06
CA PRO A 69 7.31 -20.65 39.96
C PRO A 69 8.14 -20.68 41.25
N VAL A 70 8.26 -21.87 41.88
CA VAL A 70 9.07 -22.06 43.09
C VAL A 70 10.55 -21.81 42.82
N MET A 71 11.08 -22.28 41.68
CA MET A 71 12.47 -22.05 41.30
C MET A 71 12.77 -20.56 41.04
N ARG A 72 11.83 -19.80 40.47
CA ARG A 72 11.97 -18.34 40.29
C ARG A 72 12.01 -17.62 41.64
N ASP A 73 11.09 -17.95 42.55
CA ASP A 73 11.07 -17.39 43.90
C ASP A 73 12.36 -17.70 44.70
N LEU A 74 12.94 -18.88 44.49
CA LEU A 74 14.20 -19.27 45.11
C LEU A 74 15.40 -18.56 44.46
N ARG A 75 15.40 -18.39 43.14
CA ARG A 75 16.45 -17.68 42.41
C ARG A 75 16.64 -16.24 42.92
N GLU A 76 15.57 -15.56 43.33
CA GLU A 76 15.65 -14.22 43.92
C GLU A 76 16.35 -14.18 45.30
N LYS A 77 16.43 -15.32 45.99
CA LYS A 77 17.01 -15.45 47.34
C LYS A 77 18.44 -16.01 47.34
N VAL A 78 18.90 -16.53 46.21
CA VAL A 78 20.23 -17.13 46.07
C VAL A 78 21.28 -16.05 45.81
N SER A 79 22.38 -16.10 46.56
CA SER A 79 23.53 -15.19 46.36
C SER A 79 24.71 -15.83 45.64
N ASP A 80 24.76 -17.16 45.54
CA ASP A 80 25.88 -17.87 44.91
C ASP A 80 25.82 -17.80 43.37
N PRO A 81 26.87 -17.31 42.68
CA PRO A 81 26.86 -17.16 41.22
C PRO A 81 26.72 -18.48 40.44
N GLU A 82 27.33 -19.59 40.89
CA GLU A 82 27.21 -20.88 40.21
C GLU A 82 25.79 -21.42 40.32
N GLN A 83 25.21 -21.37 41.52
CA GLN A 83 23.83 -21.75 41.77
C GLN A 83 22.84 -20.90 40.95
N LEU A 84 23.05 -19.58 40.84
CA LEU A 84 22.23 -18.69 40.01
C LEU A 84 22.29 -19.03 38.52
N ASP A 85 23.48 -19.29 37.98
CA ASP A 85 23.68 -19.67 36.58
C ASP A 85 23.03 -21.03 36.27
N ARG A 86 23.29 -22.06 37.10
CA ARG A 86 22.68 -23.39 36.93
C ARG A 86 21.16 -23.37 37.03
N LEU A 87 20.63 -22.74 38.08
CA LEU A 87 19.18 -22.62 38.27
C LEU A 87 18.55 -21.81 37.12
N GLY A 88 19.22 -20.76 36.64
CA GLY A 88 18.81 -19.99 35.47
C GLY A 88 18.72 -20.83 34.20
N ARG A 89 19.71 -21.69 33.94
CA ARG A 89 19.70 -22.62 32.79
C ARG A 89 18.57 -23.64 32.88
N ILE A 90 18.36 -24.25 34.05
CA ILE A 90 17.28 -25.23 34.25
C ILE A 90 15.90 -24.58 34.05
N ILE A 91 15.67 -23.41 34.65
CA ILE A 91 14.43 -22.64 34.44
C ILE A 91 14.26 -22.31 32.96
N GLY A 92 15.33 -21.90 32.27
CA GLY A 92 15.32 -21.61 30.84
C GLY A 92 14.89 -22.82 30.01
N MET A 93 15.53 -23.98 30.21
CA MET A 93 15.22 -25.22 29.49
C MET A 93 13.79 -25.69 29.73
N LEU A 94 13.31 -25.65 30.98
CA LEU A 94 11.93 -26.05 31.30
C LEU A 94 10.90 -25.07 30.75
N SER A 95 11.22 -23.77 30.72
CA SER A 95 10.34 -22.76 30.11
C SER A 95 10.24 -22.96 28.59
N GLU A 96 11.35 -23.30 27.94
CA GLU A 96 11.38 -23.63 26.50
C GLU A 96 10.58 -24.91 26.22
N GLN A 97 10.74 -25.97 27.02
CA GLN A 97 9.94 -27.19 26.89
C GLN A 97 8.44 -26.93 27.06
N GLN A 98 8.04 -26.17 28.09
CA GLN A 98 6.63 -25.79 28.30
C GLN A 98 6.07 -25.04 27.08
N PHE A 99 6.89 -24.16 26.50
CA PHE A 99 6.51 -23.37 25.34
C PHE A 99 6.32 -24.25 24.10
N GLU A 100 7.24 -25.19 23.85
CA GLU A 100 7.13 -26.16 22.75
C GLU A 100 5.90 -27.08 22.92
N ASP A 101 5.60 -27.54 24.13
CA ASP A 101 4.39 -28.33 24.42
C ASP A 101 3.10 -27.52 24.18
N ARG A 102 3.12 -26.20 24.45
CA ARG A 102 2.01 -25.29 24.13
C ARG A 102 1.86 -25.14 22.62
N ILE A 103 2.96 -24.94 21.89
CA ILE A 103 2.98 -24.88 20.43
C ILE A 103 2.43 -26.17 19.83
N GLU A 104 2.87 -27.34 20.29
CA GLU A 104 2.42 -28.61 19.73
C GLU A 104 0.90 -28.80 19.92
N ARG A 105 0.37 -28.49 21.10
CA ARG A 105 -1.08 -28.50 21.36
C ARG A 105 -1.83 -27.50 20.49
N PHE A 106 -1.27 -26.29 20.35
CA PHE A 106 -1.83 -25.25 19.50
C PHE A 106 -1.87 -25.69 18.03
N LEU A 107 -0.80 -26.26 17.47
CA LEU A 107 -0.77 -26.77 16.09
C LEU A 107 -1.77 -27.92 15.87
N LYS A 108 -2.10 -28.68 16.92
CA LYS A 108 -3.14 -29.73 16.90
C LYS A 108 -4.59 -29.21 16.98
N GLY A 109 -4.81 -27.89 16.92
CA GLY A 109 -6.16 -27.33 16.95
C GLY A 109 -6.69 -27.03 18.36
N GLN A 110 -5.92 -27.27 19.42
CA GLN A 110 -6.41 -27.08 20.79
C GLN A 110 -6.54 -25.59 21.13
N PRO A 111 -7.42 -25.22 22.09
CA PRO A 111 -7.47 -23.87 22.64
C PRO A 111 -6.11 -23.44 23.18
N THR A 112 -5.75 -22.18 22.95
CA THR A 112 -4.44 -21.63 23.32
C THR A 112 -4.59 -20.34 24.10
N ASP A 113 -3.60 -20.08 24.93
CA ASP A 113 -3.37 -18.86 25.69
C ASP A 113 -2.17 -18.06 25.12
N LEU A 114 -1.77 -18.33 23.87
CA LEU A 114 -0.71 -17.59 23.21
C LEU A 114 -1.17 -16.15 22.91
N GLU A 115 -0.35 -15.19 23.32
CA GLU A 115 -0.63 -13.76 23.19
C GLU A 115 -0.69 -13.33 21.72
N GLY A 116 -1.65 -12.48 21.39
CA GLY A 116 -1.89 -12.00 20.02
C GLY A 116 -2.58 -13.00 19.08
N TRP A 117 -2.82 -14.25 19.51
CA TRP A 117 -3.53 -15.24 18.68
C TRP A 117 -4.96 -14.80 18.32
N PRO A 118 -5.82 -14.33 19.24
CA PRO A 118 -7.19 -13.93 18.90
C PRO A 118 -7.25 -12.84 17.82
N GLU A 119 -6.35 -11.87 17.87
CA GLU A 119 -6.24 -10.79 16.90
C GLU A 119 -5.71 -11.29 15.55
N PHE A 120 -4.72 -12.20 15.57
CA PHE A 120 -4.17 -12.81 14.37
C PHE A 120 -5.20 -13.72 13.68
N GLU A 121 -5.92 -14.54 14.44
CA GLU A 121 -7.01 -15.40 13.98
C GLU A 121 -8.11 -14.58 13.32
N LYS A 122 -8.49 -13.44 13.91
CA LYS A 122 -9.49 -12.54 13.32
C LYS A 122 -9.09 -12.01 11.94
N LEU A 123 -7.80 -11.85 11.68
CA LEU A 123 -7.28 -11.32 10.42
C LEU A 123 -7.18 -12.40 9.34
N PHE A 124 -6.69 -13.60 9.69
CA PHE A 124 -6.35 -14.65 8.72
C PHE A 124 -7.32 -15.84 8.70
N ASN A 125 -8.22 -15.93 9.70
CA ASN A 125 -9.02 -17.11 10.04
C ASN A 125 -8.18 -18.31 10.50
N ASP A 126 -8.78 -19.17 11.31
CA ASP A 126 -8.09 -20.36 11.81
C ASP A 126 -7.91 -21.42 10.71
N SER A 127 -6.65 -21.77 10.45
CA SER A 127 -6.26 -22.94 9.66
C SER A 127 -4.89 -23.43 10.11
N GLN A 128 -4.55 -24.67 9.77
CA GLN A 128 -3.25 -25.24 10.14
C GLN A 128 -2.07 -24.38 9.67
N GLN A 129 -2.10 -23.88 8.42
CA GLN A 129 -1.03 -23.04 7.87
C GLN A 129 -0.94 -21.68 8.58
N VAL A 130 -2.09 -21.10 8.96
CA VAL A 130 -2.14 -19.84 9.72
C VAL A 130 -1.56 -20.04 11.12
N ARG A 131 -1.88 -21.16 11.78
CA ARG A 131 -1.28 -21.52 13.08
C ARG A 131 0.23 -21.71 12.98
N GLU A 132 0.72 -22.38 11.94
CA GLU A 132 2.16 -22.55 11.68
C GLU A 132 2.85 -21.19 11.45
N MET A 133 2.27 -20.31 10.63
CA MET A 133 2.78 -18.94 10.41
C MET A 133 2.80 -18.13 11.70
N PHE A 134 1.77 -18.24 12.53
CA PHE A 134 1.71 -17.56 13.82
C PHE A 134 2.84 -18.03 14.74
N VAL A 135 3.09 -19.34 14.82
CA VAL A 135 4.20 -19.89 15.63
C VAL A 135 5.55 -19.40 15.14
N ASP A 136 5.76 -19.41 13.82
CA ASP A 136 6.99 -18.87 13.21
C ASP A 136 7.17 -17.38 13.57
N LEU A 137 6.10 -16.60 13.45
CA LEU A 137 6.09 -15.18 13.79
C LEU A 137 6.33 -14.96 15.30
N TYR A 138 5.75 -15.80 16.16
CA TYR A 138 5.93 -15.72 17.61
C TYR A 138 7.36 -16.02 18.02
N ARG A 139 8.00 -17.02 17.41
CA ARG A 139 9.40 -17.35 17.68
C ARG A 139 10.34 -16.23 17.21
N GLU A 140 10.05 -15.64 16.06
CA GLU A 140 10.94 -14.67 15.42
C GLU A 140 10.74 -13.23 15.93
N HIS A 141 9.51 -12.85 16.27
CA HIS A 141 9.08 -11.51 16.68
C HIS A 141 7.99 -11.55 17.77
N PRO A 142 8.26 -12.13 18.96
CA PRO A 142 7.25 -12.25 20.01
C PRO A 142 6.68 -10.88 20.43
N TYR A 143 7.56 -9.88 20.53
CA TYR A 143 7.20 -8.50 20.88
C TYR A 143 6.24 -7.82 19.89
N ALA A 144 6.15 -8.28 18.64
CA ALA A 144 5.19 -7.74 17.68
C ALA A 144 3.77 -8.27 17.98
N LEU A 145 3.65 -9.54 18.36
CA LEU A 145 2.38 -10.16 18.73
C LEU A 145 1.89 -9.64 20.10
N GLU A 146 2.79 -9.49 21.07
CA GLU A 146 2.50 -8.87 22.37
C GLU A 146 1.96 -7.44 22.24
N ALA A 147 2.41 -6.70 21.22
CA ALA A 147 1.95 -5.34 20.95
C ALA A 147 0.60 -5.27 20.21
N MET A 148 0.05 -6.40 19.75
CA MET A 148 -1.26 -6.41 19.10
C MET A 148 -2.36 -6.14 20.14
N GLY A 149 -3.15 -5.08 19.93
CA GLY A 149 -4.13 -4.62 20.92
C GLY A 149 -3.51 -3.93 22.14
N GLY A 150 -2.20 -3.69 22.14
CA GLY A 150 -1.47 -3.00 23.20
C GLY A 150 -1.62 -1.47 23.14
N THR A 151 -0.84 -0.78 23.98
CA THR A 151 -0.81 0.68 23.98
C THR A 151 0.01 1.24 22.81
N ARG A 152 -0.12 2.54 22.52
CA ARG A 152 0.75 3.24 21.56
C ARG A 152 2.25 3.01 21.86
N GLY A 153 2.64 2.97 23.13
CA GLY A 153 4.02 2.72 23.53
C GLY A 153 4.50 1.33 23.13
N ASP A 154 3.67 0.32 23.33
CA ASP A 154 3.97 -1.08 23.01
C ASP A 154 4.13 -1.26 21.49
N VAL A 155 3.20 -0.69 20.71
CA VAL A 155 3.24 -0.72 19.24
C VAL A 155 4.49 -0.05 18.69
N LEU A 156 4.81 1.17 19.14
CA LEU A 156 6.01 1.88 18.67
C LEU A 156 7.30 1.17 19.12
N GLY A 157 7.31 0.60 20.32
CA GLY A 157 8.43 -0.23 20.80
C GLY A 157 8.64 -1.49 19.95
N ALA A 158 7.56 -2.15 19.54
CA ALA A 158 7.63 -3.29 18.64
C ALA A 158 8.16 -2.89 17.25
N ILE A 159 7.64 -1.82 16.67
CA ILE A 159 8.11 -1.28 15.38
C ILE A 159 9.61 -0.96 15.42
N ALA A 160 10.08 -0.31 16.48
CA ALA A 160 11.49 0.01 16.65
C ALA A 160 12.37 -1.26 16.66
N LYS A 161 11.96 -2.29 17.41
CA LYS A 161 12.67 -3.58 17.46
C LYS A 161 12.72 -4.30 16.10
N VAL A 162 11.61 -4.34 15.35
CA VAL A 162 11.60 -4.92 13.99
C VAL A 162 12.53 -4.11 13.07
N SER A 163 12.47 -2.78 13.13
CA SER A 163 13.27 -1.88 12.29
C SER A 163 14.76 -2.00 12.58
N ASP A 164 15.15 -2.09 13.86
CA ASP A 164 16.53 -2.35 14.26
C ASP A 164 17.01 -3.69 13.72
N LYS A 165 16.20 -4.75 13.86
CA LYS A 165 16.54 -6.08 13.32
C LYS A 165 16.73 -6.08 11.81
N LEU A 166 15.86 -5.40 11.06
CA LEU A 166 15.99 -5.20 9.62
C LEU A 166 17.24 -4.42 9.26
N ARG A 167 17.56 -3.35 9.99
CA ARG A 167 18.81 -2.59 9.82
C ARG A 167 20.04 -3.42 10.10
N PHE A 168 20.05 -4.24 11.15
CA PHE A 168 21.18 -5.13 11.44
C PHE A 168 21.38 -6.19 10.35
N ARG A 169 20.30 -6.74 9.79
CA ARG A 169 20.37 -7.62 8.59
C ARG A 169 20.90 -6.87 7.36
N GLY A 170 20.49 -5.62 7.16
CA GLY A 170 20.90 -4.80 6.02
C GLY A 170 22.32 -4.24 6.09
N ALA A 171 22.82 -3.91 7.29
CA ALA A 171 24.14 -3.31 7.52
C ALA A 171 25.29 -4.35 7.56
N GLY A 172 24.99 -5.64 7.34
CA GLY A 172 25.94 -6.76 7.43
C GLY A 172 25.73 -7.83 6.36
N LEU A 173 25.76 -9.11 6.78
CA LEU A 173 25.45 -10.27 5.92
C LEU A 173 24.12 -10.00 5.20
N ARG A 174 24.15 -9.77 3.88
CA ARG A 174 23.02 -9.37 3.02
C ARG A 174 21.88 -10.39 3.02
N GLN A 175 21.19 -10.54 4.14
CA GLN A 175 20.02 -11.39 4.28
C GLN A 175 18.82 -10.59 3.80
N ALA A 176 18.09 -11.15 2.85
CA ALA A 176 16.84 -10.57 2.42
C ALA A 176 15.83 -10.57 3.60
N PRO A 177 14.98 -9.55 3.71
CA PRO A 177 13.86 -9.55 4.65
C PRO A 177 12.99 -10.80 4.47
N LEU A 178 12.45 -11.30 5.58
CA LEU A 178 11.53 -12.44 5.60
C LEU A 178 10.08 -11.96 5.53
N ARG A 179 9.16 -12.87 5.17
CA ARG A 179 7.70 -12.63 5.29
C ARG A 179 7.29 -12.27 6.71
N LEU A 180 7.97 -12.83 7.71
CA LEU A 180 7.73 -12.59 9.13
C LEU A 180 8.09 -11.16 9.53
N ASP A 181 9.17 -10.59 8.97
CA ASP A 181 9.56 -9.21 9.26
C ASP A 181 8.49 -8.22 8.76
N LEU A 182 7.92 -8.47 7.58
CA LEU A 182 6.84 -7.66 7.01
C LEU A 182 5.56 -7.74 7.84
N LEU A 183 5.15 -8.95 8.25
CA LEU A 183 3.98 -9.13 9.12
C LEU A 183 4.19 -8.48 10.48
N ALA A 184 5.37 -8.65 11.09
CA ALA A 184 5.73 -8.04 12.36
C ALA A 184 5.68 -6.51 12.31
N LEU A 185 5.97 -5.91 11.16
CA LEU A 185 5.89 -4.47 10.96
C LEU A 185 4.44 -3.98 10.74
N LEU A 186 3.63 -4.74 10.01
CA LEU A 186 2.25 -4.36 9.63
C LEU A 186 1.22 -4.58 10.75
N LEU A 187 1.27 -5.72 11.45
CA LEU A 187 0.19 -6.17 12.33
C LEU A 187 -0.05 -5.29 13.58
N PRO A 188 0.98 -4.82 14.32
CA PRO A 188 0.76 -4.06 15.55
C PRO A 188 -0.02 -2.74 15.37
N PRO A 189 0.34 -1.84 14.43
CA PRO A 189 -0.41 -0.58 14.27
C PRO A 189 -1.81 -0.79 13.69
N ILE A 190 -1.99 -1.79 12.82
CA ILE A 190 -3.28 -2.16 12.23
C ILE A 190 -4.25 -2.64 13.30
N SER A 191 -3.80 -3.48 14.24
CA SER A 191 -4.67 -4.01 15.31
C SER A 191 -5.05 -2.94 16.34
N SER A 192 -4.14 -1.99 16.63
CA SER A 192 -4.30 -1.01 17.72
C SER A 192 -4.74 0.39 17.26
N ASP A 193 -4.93 0.60 15.95
CA ASP A 193 -5.29 1.88 15.32
C ASP A 193 -4.33 3.04 15.69
N VAL A 194 -3.04 2.72 15.79
CA VAL A 194 -2.00 3.68 16.18
C VAL A 194 -1.46 4.38 14.94
N GLN A 195 -1.53 5.71 14.91
CA GLN A 195 -0.87 6.52 13.87
C GLN A 195 0.66 6.38 13.94
N THR A 196 1.23 5.98 12.81
CA THR A 196 2.66 5.81 12.56
C THR A 196 3.29 7.05 11.92
N ASP A 197 4.61 7.07 11.82
CA ASP A 197 5.35 8.15 11.17
C ASP A 197 5.69 7.84 9.69
N VAL A 198 6.27 8.83 9.02
CA VAL A 198 6.65 8.73 7.61
C VAL A 198 7.76 7.69 7.38
N GLU A 199 8.70 7.53 8.32
CA GLU A 199 9.82 6.61 8.19
C GLU A 199 9.34 5.15 8.23
N TYR A 200 8.39 4.85 9.12
CA TYR A 200 7.68 3.59 9.15
C TYR A 200 6.99 3.30 7.81
N ASP A 201 6.21 4.24 7.28
CA ASP A 201 5.47 4.04 6.04
C ASP A 201 6.40 3.80 4.84
N LEU A 202 7.53 4.52 4.78
CA LEU A 202 8.56 4.30 3.77
C LEU A 202 9.20 2.91 3.89
N SER A 203 9.38 2.41 5.11
CA SER A 203 9.92 1.08 5.38
C SER A 203 8.94 -0.01 4.94
N VAL A 204 7.66 0.12 5.29
CA VAL A 204 6.60 -0.78 4.82
C VAL A 204 6.52 -0.76 3.30
N TYR A 205 6.46 0.41 2.67
CA TYR A 205 6.46 0.54 1.21
C TYR A 205 7.64 -0.21 0.57
N THR A 206 8.85 -0.05 1.12
CA THR A 206 10.04 -0.72 0.60
C THR A 206 9.92 -2.24 0.68
N LEU A 207 9.41 -2.76 1.80
CA LEU A 207 9.20 -4.20 1.97
C LEU A 207 8.10 -4.76 1.06
N LEU A 208 7.04 -3.98 0.79
CA LEU A 208 5.96 -4.36 -0.12
C LEU A 208 6.42 -4.51 -1.58
N GLN A 209 7.56 -3.92 -1.95
CA GLN A 209 8.17 -4.06 -3.27
C GLN A 209 9.07 -5.31 -3.40
N LEU A 210 9.30 -6.04 -2.31
CA LEU A 210 10.20 -7.20 -2.28
C LEU A 210 9.44 -8.54 -2.48
N HIS A 211 10.21 -9.59 -2.74
CA HIS A 211 9.70 -10.96 -2.93
C HIS A 211 8.75 -11.44 -1.81
N PRO A 212 9.03 -11.23 -0.50
CA PRO A 212 8.13 -11.70 0.56
C PRO A 212 6.70 -11.17 0.47
N ALA A 213 6.53 -9.93 0.00
CA ALA A 213 5.21 -9.35 -0.19
C ALA A 213 4.48 -9.98 -1.38
N ASN A 214 5.20 -10.26 -2.48
CA ASN A 214 4.65 -10.98 -3.63
C ASN A 214 4.25 -12.42 -3.26
N ASP A 215 5.03 -13.09 -2.42
CA ASP A 215 4.73 -14.43 -1.94
C ASP A 215 3.46 -14.46 -1.08
N LEU A 216 3.37 -13.58 -0.08
CA LEU A 216 2.18 -13.45 0.76
C LEU A 216 0.94 -13.09 -0.07
N ARG A 217 1.08 -12.19 -1.04
CA ARG A 217 -0.02 -11.77 -1.92
C ARG A 217 -0.50 -12.89 -2.84
N GLY A 218 0.40 -13.72 -3.35
CA GLY A 218 0.09 -14.83 -4.25
C GLY A 218 -0.36 -16.11 -3.54
N ASP A 219 -0.20 -16.17 -2.22
CA ASP A 219 -0.55 -17.34 -1.42
C ASP A 219 -2.08 -17.54 -1.34
N PRO A 220 -2.60 -18.76 -1.55
CA PRO A 220 -4.04 -19.02 -1.56
C PRO A 220 -4.72 -18.88 -0.19
N VAL A 221 -3.98 -19.00 0.91
CA VAL A 221 -4.50 -18.85 2.28
C VAL A 221 -4.28 -17.43 2.79
N PHE A 222 -3.11 -16.85 2.54
CA PHE A 222 -2.75 -15.53 3.08
C PHE A 222 -3.10 -14.36 2.16
N GLY A 223 -3.29 -14.56 0.86
CA GLY A 223 -3.35 -13.49 -0.14
C GLY A 223 -4.44 -12.44 0.11
N ASP A 224 -5.70 -12.86 0.24
CA ASP A 224 -6.81 -11.93 0.47
C ASP A 224 -6.75 -11.26 1.85
N PRO A 225 -6.53 -11.99 2.97
CA PRO A 225 -6.28 -11.39 4.27
C PRO A 225 -5.12 -10.37 4.27
N PHE A 226 -4.02 -10.72 3.61
CA PHE A 226 -2.85 -9.85 3.52
C PHE A 226 -3.14 -8.56 2.75
N LYS A 227 -3.86 -8.64 1.62
CA LYS A 227 -4.33 -7.44 0.89
C LYS A 227 -5.25 -6.56 1.74
N ALA A 228 -6.11 -7.15 2.57
CA ALA A 228 -6.98 -6.41 3.49
C ALA A 228 -6.18 -5.68 4.58
N ILE A 229 -5.18 -6.33 5.15
CA ILE A 229 -4.21 -5.74 6.11
C ILE A 229 -3.49 -4.56 5.45
N VAL A 230 -2.91 -4.78 4.27
CA VAL A 230 -2.22 -3.71 3.51
C VAL A 230 -3.17 -2.56 3.24
N SER A 231 -4.40 -2.81 2.80
CA SER A 231 -5.41 -1.76 2.57
C SER A 231 -5.71 -0.95 3.84
N LYS A 232 -5.76 -1.59 5.01
CA LYS A 232 -5.94 -0.87 6.28
C LYS A 232 -4.74 0.05 6.56
N TRP A 233 -3.52 -0.44 6.38
CA TRP A 233 -2.31 0.39 6.50
C TRP A 233 -2.34 1.57 5.51
N MET A 234 -2.72 1.34 4.25
CA MET A 234 -2.80 2.41 3.24
C MET A 234 -3.70 3.57 3.69
N ARG A 235 -4.84 3.26 4.32
CA ARG A 235 -5.76 4.27 4.86
C ARG A 235 -5.12 5.11 5.98
N GLN A 236 -4.32 4.46 6.82
CA GLN A 236 -3.64 5.10 7.96
C GLN A 236 -2.32 5.81 7.57
N SER A 237 -1.78 5.52 6.38
CA SER A 237 -0.49 6.04 5.92
C SER A 237 -0.48 7.56 5.77
N HIS A 238 0.67 8.15 6.05
CA HIS A 238 0.90 9.58 5.96
C HIS A 238 0.77 10.11 4.51
N ILE A 239 0.25 11.33 4.35
CA ILE A 239 0.00 11.93 3.03
C ILE A 239 1.28 12.06 2.18
N SER A 240 2.44 12.26 2.80
CA SER A 240 3.72 12.40 2.10
C SER A 240 4.20 11.12 1.39
N VAL A 241 3.66 9.95 1.74
CA VAL A 241 3.96 8.69 1.03
C VAL A 241 2.85 8.28 0.06
N ARG A 242 1.80 9.09 -0.06
CA ARG A 242 0.56 8.70 -0.73
C ARG A 242 0.72 8.40 -2.22
N ASP A 243 1.64 9.07 -2.92
CA ASP A 243 1.97 8.73 -4.33
C ASP A 243 2.39 7.26 -4.46
N ARG A 244 3.27 6.83 -3.57
CA ARG A 244 3.81 5.46 -3.52
C ARG A 244 2.75 4.45 -3.11
N VAL A 245 1.92 4.82 -2.15
CA VAL A 245 0.81 3.98 -1.68
C VAL A 245 -0.23 3.76 -2.78
N LEU A 246 -0.66 4.83 -3.48
CA LEU A 246 -1.59 4.75 -4.60
C LEU A 246 -1.02 3.88 -5.75
N ARG A 247 0.29 3.94 -5.98
CA ARG A 247 0.96 3.08 -6.96
C ARG A 247 0.81 1.59 -6.62
N ILE A 248 1.07 1.21 -5.37
CA ILE A 248 0.87 -0.18 -4.93
C ILE A 248 -0.61 -0.56 -5.08
N ALA A 249 -1.53 0.32 -4.67
CA ALA A 249 -2.96 0.06 -4.75
C ALA A 249 -3.41 -0.23 -6.19
N LEU A 250 -2.89 0.53 -7.17
CA LEU A 250 -3.12 0.32 -8.58
C LEU A 250 -2.49 -0.98 -9.10
N GLU A 251 -1.20 -1.19 -8.84
CA GLU A 251 -0.47 -2.38 -9.27
C GLU A 251 -1.10 -3.68 -8.75
N TRP A 252 -1.62 -3.65 -7.52
CA TRP A 252 -2.24 -4.80 -6.87
C TRP A 252 -3.75 -4.85 -7.07
N LYS A 253 -4.33 -3.85 -7.75
CA LYS A 253 -5.77 -3.71 -7.99
C LYS A 253 -6.58 -3.82 -6.70
N LEU A 254 -6.19 -3.08 -5.67
CA LEU A 254 -6.87 -3.08 -4.38
C LEU A 254 -8.13 -2.22 -4.43
N ASP A 255 -9.23 -2.70 -3.85
CA ASP A 255 -10.53 -2.01 -3.86
C ASP A 255 -10.49 -0.63 -3.16
N ILE A 256 -9.52 -0.42 -2.26
CA ILE A 256 -9.35 0.86 -1.55
C ILE A 256 -8.86 1.99 -2.46
N THR A 257 -8.35 1.70 -3.66
CA THR A 257 -7.69 2.69 -4.53
C THR A 257 -8.58 3.90 -4.79
N ARG A 258 -9.86 3.70 -5.11
CA ARG A 258 -10.81 4.79 -5.38
C ARG A 258 -11.03 5.67 -4.16
N GLU A 259 -11.35 5.07 -3.01
CA GLU A 259 -11.59 5.80 -1.76
C GLU A 259 -10.36 6.61 -1.35
N LEU A 260 -9.19 5.98 -1.43
CA LEU A 260 -7.91 6.61 -1.09
C LEU A 260 -7.59 7.78 -2.01
N ALA A 261 -7.87 7.66 -3.31
CA ALA A 261 -7.68 8.75 -4.27
C ALA A 261 -8.61 9.93 -3.98
N ILE A 262 -9.89 9.69 -3.64
CA ILE A 262 -10.83 10.74 -3.26
C ILE A 262 -10.35 11.48 -2.01
N GLU A 263 -9.99 10.75 -0.95
CA GLU A 263 -9.46 11.33 0.29
C GLU A 263 -8.19 12.16 0.03
N THR A 264 -7.36 11.72 -0.93
CA THR A 264 -6.13 12.42 -1.32
C THR A 264 -6.45 13.74 -2.03
N LEU A 265 -7.42 13.75 -2.95
CA LEU A 265 -7.85 14.98 -3.63
C LEU A 265 -8.47 15.99 -2.64
N ASP A 266 -9.27 15.51 -1.68
CA ASP A 266 -9.92 16.35 -0.68
C ASP A 266 -8.93 17.06 0.26
N GLN A 267 -7.70 16.52 0.40
CA GLN A 267 -6.62 17.16 1.16
C GLN A 267 -5.85 18.22 0.36
N ASN A 268 -6.13 18.37 -0.94
CA ASN A 268 -5.49 19.31 -1.87
C ASN A 268 -3.95 19.38 -1.75
N PRO A 269 -3.25 18.28 -2.07
CA PRO A 269 -1.79 18.19 -1.96
C PRO A 269 -1.08 18.90 -3.14
N ASP A 270 0.21 18.63 -3.31
CA ASP A 270 0.97 19.08 -4.47
C ASP A 270 0.47 18.47 -5.79
N ALA A 271 0.83 19.11 -6.90
CA ALA A 271 0.30 18.81 -8.22
C ALA A 271 0.65 17.38 -8.71
N ASP A 272 1.81 16.84 -8.33
CA ASP A 272 2.21 15.47 -8.71
C ASP A 272 1.32 14.44 -8.00
N LEU A 273 1.04 14.65 -6.71
CA LEU A 273 0.15 13.78 -5.95
C LEU A 273 -1.31 13.91 -6.43
N ILE A 274 -1.77 15.10 -6.80
CA ILE A 274 -3.08 15.29 -7.44
C ILE A 274 -3.13 14.48 -8.74
N ALA A 275 -2.14 14.60 -9.62
CA ALA A 275 -2.08 13.85 -10.88
C ALA A 275 -2.14 12.33 -10.64
N ARG A 276 -1.44 11.82 -9.62
CA ARG A 276 -1.52 10.40 -9.23
C ARG A 276 -2.91 10.00 -8.76
N ALA A 277 -3.56 10.83 -7.95
CA ALA A 277 -4.91 10.55 -7.47
C ALA A 277 -5.94 10.56 -8.63
N ILE A 278 -5.81 11.50 -9.58
CA ILE A 278 -6.63 11.53 -10.80
C ILE A 278 -6.39 10.27 -11.64
N GLN A 279 -5.13 9.84 -11.80
CA GLN A 279 -4.78 8.59 -12.49
C GLN A 279 -5.41 7.37 -11.79
N ALA A 280 -5.40 7.34 -10.45
CA ALA A 280 -6.03 6.29 -9.68
C ALA A 280 -7.56 6.24 -9.87
N LEU A 281 -8.20 7.40 -9.94
CA LEU A 281 -9.62 7.51 -10.30
C LEU A 281 -9.87 7.12 -11.75
N ALA A 282 -8.99 7.42 -12.70
CA ALA A 282 -9.15 6.91 -14.06
C ALA A 282 -9.19 5.38 -14.07
N SER A 283 -8.35 4.71 -13.28
CA SER A 283 -8.29 3.24 -13.24
C SER A 283 -9.49 2.56 -12.58
N GLN A 284 -9.97 3.08 -11.43
CA GLN A 284 -10.99 2.40 -10.61
C GLN A 284 -12.19 3.28 -10.22
N GLY A 285 -12.26 4.51 -10.73
CA GLY A 285 -13.33 5.45 -10.45
C GLY A 285 -14.61 5.12 -11.22
N VAL A 286 -15.64 5.94 -10.99
CA VAL A 286 -16.93 5.88 -11.66
C VAL A 286 -17.27 7.25 -12.28
N PRO A 287 -18.22 7.33 -13.23
CA PRO A 287 -18.60 8.60 -13.85
C PRO A 287 -18.93 9.74 -12.87
N ASP A 288 -19.52 9.44 -11.71
CA ASP A 288 -19.83 10.45 -10.69
C ASP A 288 -18.59 11.16 -10.13
N ASP A 289 -17.43 10.50 -10.13
CA ASP A 289 -16.17 11.06 -9.65
C ASP A 289 -15.68 12.22 -10.54
N THR A 290 -16.20 12.34 -11.76
CA THR A 290 -15.86 13.44 -12.69
C THR A 290 -16.19 14.81 -12.11
N THR A 291 -17.17 14.91 -11.22
CA THR A 291 -17.49 16.16 -10.49
C THR A 291 -16.28 16.71 -9.72
N ARG A 292 -15.43 15.82 -9.21
CA ARG A 292 -14.19 16.17 -8.48
C ARG A 292 -13.04 16.52 -9.42
N LEU A 293 -13.11 16.10 -10.68
CA LEU A 293 -12.06 16.32 -11.68
C LEU A 293 -12.24 17.63 -12.45
N VAL A 294 -13.49 18.13 -12.58
CA VAL A 294 -13.81 19.36 -13.30
C VAL A 294 -12.97 20.58 -12.86
N PRO A 295 -12.72 20.83 -11.56
CA PRO A 295 -11.92 21.98 -11.14
C PRO A 295 -10.49 21.99 -11.71
N TYR A 296 -9.93 20.82 -12.03
CA TYR A 296 -8.57 20.70 -12.54
C TYR A 296 -8.47 20.89 -14.06
N LEU A 297 -9.59 20.97 -14.79
CA LEU A 297 -9.59 21.20 -16.25
C LEU A 297 -9.02 22.58 -16.67
N ASP A 298 -8.90 23.49 -15.72
CA ASP A 298 -8.34 24.82 -15.92
C ASP A 298 -6.94 24.99 -15.31
N ASP A 299 -6.36 23.94 -14.72
CA ASP A 299 -5.07 24.01 -14.03
C ASP A 299 -3.89 23.82 -15.00
N PRO A 300 -3.07 24.87 -15.26
CA PRO A 300 -1.96 24.82 -16.20
C PRO A 300 -0.67 24.24 -15.59
N THR A 301 -0.69 23.76 -14.34
CA THR A 301 0.51 23.27 -13.64
C THR A 301 1.11 22.09 -14.39
N VAL A 302 2.40 22.19 -14.70
CA VAL A 302 3.14 21.15 -15.45
C VAL A 302 3.51 20.00 -14.52
N ILE A 303 3.12 18.79 -14.90
CA ILE A 303 3.38 17.53 -14.17
C ILE A 303 4.54 16.77 -14.83
N VAL A 304 4.54 16.66 -16.16
CA VAL A 304 5.61 15.99 -16.90
C VAL A 304 6.25 16.98 -17.86
N ARG A 305 7.54 17.26 -17.65
CA ARG A 305 8.35 18.07 -18.56
C ARG A 305 8.97 17.19 -19.63
N LYS A 306 8.65 17.43 -20.89
CA LYS A 306 9.20 16.67 -22.02
C LYS A 306 10.42 17.38 -22.58
N GLN A 307 11.47 17.47 -21.78
CA GLN A 307 12.73 18.11 -22.19
C GLN A 307 13.62 17.12 -22.95
N PHE A 308 13.27 16.83 -24.21
CA PHE A 308 14.20 16.25 -25.16
C PHE A 308 14.58 17.29 -26.21
N ILE A 309 15.88 17.50 -26.41
CA ILE A 309 16.41 18.40 -27.45
C ILE A 309 15.85 17.93 -28.80
N GLY A 310 14.99 18.76 -29.40
CA GLY A 310 14.35 18.49 -30.68
C GLY A 310 13.00 17.75 -30.63
N SER A 311 12.48 17.41 -29.45
CA SER A 311 11.11 16.88 -29.35
C SER A 311 10.10 18.02 -29.47
N ILE A 312 9.06 17.78 -30.27
CA ILE A 312 7.94 18.70 -30.50
C ILE A 312 6.79 18.37 -29.53
N GLU A 313 7.02 17.49 -28.55
CA GLU A 313 5.98 17.10 -27.61
C GLU A 313 5.76 18.19 -26.57
N SER A 314 4.50 18.55 -26.36
CA SER A 314 4.08 19.50 -25.33
C SER A 314 4.31 18.93 -23.93
N ASP A 315 4.67 19.79 -22.98
CA ASP A 315 4.61 19.44 -21.56
C ASP A 315 3.19 18.98 -21.17
N VAL A 316 3.11 18.03 -20.24
CA VAL A 316 1.84 17.51 -19.72
C VAL A 316 1.43 18.33 -18.51
N GLN A 317 0.23 18.89 -18.57
CA GLN A 317 -0.32 19.72 -17.50
C GLN A 317 -1.42 18.99 -16.74
N LEU A 318 -1.72 19.44 -15.53
CA LEU A 318 -2.74 18.81 -14.69
C LEU A 318 -4.12 18.79 -15.36
N ARG A 319 -4.47 19.84 -16.12
CA ARG A 319 -5.68 19.85 -16.97
C ARG A 319 -5.72 18.77 -18.04
N ASP A 320 -4.57 18.38 -18.57
CA ASP A 320 -4.47 17.30 -19.56
C ASP A 320 -4.78 15.95 -18.89
N VAL A 321 -4.26 15.74 -17.68
CA VAL A 321 -4.53 14.54 -16.86
C VAL A 321 -6.00 14.44 -16.48
N ALA A 322 -6.60 15.54 -16.02
CA ALA A 322 -8.02 15.62 -15.67
C ALA A 322 -8.92 15.32 -16.89
N ALA A 323 -8.62 15.91 -18.04
CA ALA A 323 -9.37 15.68 -19.27
C ALA A 323 -9.29 14.21 -19.72
N ALA A 324 -8.11 13.62 -19.70
CA ALA A 324 -7.90 12.22 -20.08
C ALA A 324 -8.62 11.26 -19.12
N ALA A 325 -8.56 11.51 -17.81
CA ALA A 325 -9.26 10.71 -16.81
C ALA A 325 -10.78 10.77 -16.98
N ILE A 326 -11.34 11.95 -17.26
CA ILE A 326 -12.79 12.07 -17.51
C ILE A 326 -13.19 11.30 -18.78
N ALA A 327 -12.42 11.42 -19.87
CA ALA A 327 -12.67 10.64 -21.08
C ALA A 327 -12.66 9.12 -20.79
N HIS A 328 -11.67 8.66 -20.02
CA HIS A 328 -11.54 7.26 -19.61
C HIS A 328 -12.73 6.78 -18.76
N LEU A 329 -13.19 7.58 -17.80
CA LEU A 329 -14.35 7.26 -16.96
C LEU A 329 -15.65 7.11 -17.75
N TYR A 330 -15.78 7.81 -18.89
CA TYR A 330 -16.88 7.65 -19.84
C TYR A 330 -16.63 6.60 -20.91
N SER A 331 -15.54 5.82 -20.81
CA SER A 331 -15.13 4.82 -21.81
C SER A 331 -14.94 5.42 -23.21
N VAL A 332 -14.52 6.69 -23.29
CA VAL A 332 -14.20 7.38 -24.54
C VAL A 332 -12.68 7.40 -24.71
N PRO A 333 -12.15 6.91 -25.83
CA PRO A 333 -10.72 7.00 -26.13
C PRO A 333 -10.21 8.44 -26.03
N VAL A 334 -9.02 8.64 -25.46
CA VAL A 334 -8.44 9.98 -25.28
C VAL A 334 -8.21 10.68 -26.64
N VAL A 335 -7.98 9.91 -27.70
CA VAL A 335 -7.85 10.43 -29.06
C VAL A 335 -9.14 11.08 -29.58
N ASP A 336 -10.31 10.59 -29.16
CA ASP A 336 -11.60 11.11 -29.60
C ASP A 336 -11.90 12.47 -28.95
N VAL A 337 -11.37 12.72 -27.74
CA VAL A 337 -11.45 14.04 -27.10
C VAL A 337 -10.37 15.01 -27.61
N GLY A 338 -9.38 14.55 -28.39
CA GLY A 338 -8.43 15.42 -29.11
C GLY A 338 -6.95 15.23 -28.74
N PHE A 339 -6.59 14.22 -27.94
CA PHE A 339 -5.19 13.84 -27.75
C PHE A 339 -4.61 13.20 -29.03
N VAL A 340 -3.30 13.31 -29.24
CA VAL A 340 -2.64 12.85 -30.48
C VAL A 340 -2.51 11.33 -30.55
N LYS A 341 -2.26 10.68 -29.41
CA LYS A 341 -2.03 9.24 -29.32
C LYS A 341 -2.84 8.62 -28.18
N PRO A 342 -3.13 7.32 -28.25
CA PRO A 342 -3.69 6.58 -27.13
C PRO A 342 -2.78 6.69 -25.90
N ALA A 343 -3.38 6.78 -24.71
CA ALA A 343 -2.68 6.87 -23.44
C ALA A 343 -3.32 5.96 -22.37
N GLU A 344 -4.28 5.13 -22.74
CA GLU A 344 -5.01 4.25 -21.84
C GLU A 344 -4.14 3.06 -21.39
N HIS A 345 -4.26 2.67 -20.11
CA HIS A 345 -3.55 1.52 -19.56
C HIS A 345 -4.43 0.73 -18.58
N SER A 346 -4.39 -0.61 -18.71
CA SER A 346 -5.27 -1.51 -17.96
C SER A 346 -5.06 -1.54 -16.43
N ILE A 347 -3.93 -1.02 -15.94
CA ILE A 347 -3.59 -1.02 -14.50
C ILE A 347 -3.69 0.39 -13.90
N VAL A 348 -3.17 1.40 -14.63
CA VAL A 348 -3.06 2.76 -14.11
C VAL A 348 -4.11 3.70 -14.70
N GLY A 349 -5.03 3.20 -15.53
CA GLY A 349 -6.04 4.00 -16.23
C GLY A 349 -5.45 4.78 -17.41
N ILE A 350 -4.52 5.70 -17.13
CA ILE A 350 -3.87 6.58 -18.11
C ILE A 350 -2.36 6.66 -17.86
N ILE A 351 -1.53 6.68 -18.91
CA ILE A 351 -0.08 6.90 -18.83
C ILE A 351 0.18 8.39 -19.02
N LEU A 352 0.68 9.06 -17.98
CA LEU A 352 0.83 10.53 -17.99
C LEU A 352 1.80 10.98 -19.06
N GLU A 353 2.91 10.25 -19.22
CA GLU A 353 3.96 10.52 -20.19
C GLU A 353 3.50 10.38 -21.65
N ASP A 354 2.42 9.63 -21.89
CA ASP A 354 1.85 9.45 -23.22
C ASP A 354 0.79 10.49 -23.59
N LEU A 355 0.40 11.38 -22.67
CA LEU A 355 -0.46 12.50 -23.01
C LEU A 355 0.30 13.48 -23.90
N VAL A 356 -0.22 13.68 -25.12
CA VAL A 356 0.33 14.61 -26.10
C VAL A 356 -0.82 15.40 -26.70
N VAL A 357 -0.73 16.72 -26.61
CA VAL A 357 -1.69 17.65 -27.21
C VAL A 357 -1.23 17.97 -28.64
N ALA A 358 -2.17 18.04 -29.57
CA ALA A 358 -1.86 18.33 -30.96
C ALA A 358 -1.25 19.73 -31.10
N THR A 359 -0.14 19.80 -31.83
CA THR A 359 0.43 21.04 -32.37
C THR A 359 0.32 20.97 -33.89
N ASP A 360 0.19 22.09 -34.61
CA ASP A 360 0.07 22.09 -36.07
C ASP A 360 1.20 21.29 -36.78
N ARG A 361 2.37 21.16 -36.13
CA ARG A 361 3.50 20.35 -36.62
C ARG A 361 3.36 18.84 -36.41
N SER A 362 2.48 18.40 -35.51
CA SER A 362 2.18 16.98 -35.29
C SER A 362 1.35 16.38 -36.44
N GLY A 363 0.73 17.22 -37.27
CA GLY A 363 0.20 16.83 -38.55
C GLY A 363 1.32 16.42 -39.51
N ARG A 364 1.55 15.11 -39.68
CA ARG A 364 2.23 14.52 -40.85
C ARG A 364 3.75 14.76 -41.01
N ARG A 365 4.56 14.75 -39.94
CA ARG A 365 5.95 14.26 -40.14
C ARG A 365 5.95 12.74 -40.09
N VAL A 366 5.75 12.11 -41.26
CA VAL A 366 6.26 10.76 -41.49
C VAL A 366 7.76 10.84 -41.27
N ILE A 367 8.25 10.36 -40.13
CA ILE A 367 9.69 10.23 -39.89
C ILE A 367 10.19 9.18 -40.91
N PRO A 368 11.04 9.55 -41.89
CA PRO A 368 11.52 8.60 -42.88
C PRO A 368 12.23 7.44 -42.17
N GLY A 369 11.69 6.22 -42.29
CA GLY A 369 12.26 5.00 -41.70
C GLY A 369 11.63 4.52 -40.40
N GLN A 370 10.63 5.20 -39.83
CA GLN A 370 9.86 4.63 -38.71
C GLN A 370 8.79 3.68 -39.28
N PRO A 371 8.72 2.42 -38.83
CA PRO A 371 7.68 1.49 -39.28
C PRO A 371 6.31 2.03 -38.86
N LEU A 372 5.41 2.17 -39.84
CA LEU A 372 4.02 2.56 -39.62
C LEU A 372 3.36 1.58 -38.64
N LEU A 373 2.63 2.11 -37.66
CA LEU A 373 1.83 1.28 -36.77
C LEU A 373 0.72 0.57 -37.56
N PRO A 374 0.37 -0.68 -37.23
CA PRO A 374 -0.73 -1.39 -37.86
C PRO A 374 -2.02 -0.56 -37.78
N GLY A 375 -2.58 -0.17 -38.93
CA GLY A 375 -3.79 0.66 -39.01
C GLY A 375 -3.55 2.11 -39.47
N GLN A 376 -2.31 2.60 -39.51
CA GLN A 376 -2.00 3.87 -40.19
C GLN A 376 -1.91 3.63 -41.70
N GLN A 377 -3.04 3.74 -42.40
CA GLN A 377 -3.02 3.85 -43.85
C GLN A 377 -2.48 5.23 -44.22
N ILE A 378 -1.29 5.27 -44.84
CA ILE A 378 -0.89 6.43 -45.63
C ILE A 378 -1.91 6.50 -46.77
N VAL A 379 -2.94 7.32 -46.62
CA VAL A 379 -3.76 7.73 -47.75
C VAL A 379 -2.79 8.44 -48.70
N PRO A 380 -2.47 7.86 -49.87
CA PRO A 380 -1.63 8.55 -50.84
C PRO A 380 -2.41 9.82 -51.21
N LYS A 381 -1.86 11.00 -50.92
CA LYS A 381 -2.37 12.24 -51.51
C LYS A 381 -2.14 12.08 -53.01
N ASP A 382 -3.18 11.69 -53.73
CA ASP A 382 -3.18 11.59 -55.18
C ASP A 382 -2.80 12.97 -55.74
N SER A 383 -1.74 12.98 -56.53
CA SER A 383 -0.93 14.17 -56.87
C SER A 383 -1.57 15.04 -57.97
N GLY A 384 -2.86 15.34 -57.82
CA GLY A 384 -3.68 15.96 -58.87
C GLY A 384 -3.93 17.47 -58.75
N ASP A 385 -3.96 18.04 -57.55
CA ASP A 385 -4.17 19.49 -57.35
C ASP A 385 -3.14 20.02 -56.35
N ASN A 386 -2.22 20.81 -56.90
CA ASN A 386 -1.17 21.51 -56.20
C ASN A 386 -1.69 22.83 -55.62
N ASP A 387 -2.92 22.82 -55.12
CA ASP A 387 -3.36 23.72 -54.05
C ASP A 387 -2.71 23.21 -52.76
N ALA A 388 -1.37 23.22 -52.76
CA ALA A 388 -0.65 23.45 -51.53
C ALA A 388 -1.27 24.73 -51.00
N GLU A 389 -2.12 24.58 -49.99
CA GLU A 389 -2.37 25.59 -48.98
C GLU A 389 -1.00 26.22 -48.74
N GLN A 390 -0.72 27.31 -49.44
CA GLN A 390 -0.07 28.44 -48.82
C GLN A 390 -0.97 28.68 -47.63
N GLU A 391 -0.72 27.96 -46.53
CA GLU A 391 -0.79 28.55 -45.21
C GLU A 391 -0.02 29.84 -45.44
N GLU A 392 -0.77 30.89 -45.80
CA GLU A 392 -0.30 32.26 -45.71
C GLU A 392 0.44 32.24 -44.40
N ALA A 393 1.74 32.49 -44.46
CA ALA A 393 2.46 32.81 -43.26
C ALA A 393 1.78 34.09 -42.81
N GLU A 394 0.64 33.94 -42.10
CA GLU A 394 0.06 34.95 -41.27
C GLU A 394 1.26 35.29 -40.41
N ASP A 395 1.88 36.42 -40.76
CA ASP A 395 2.78 37.15 -39.91
C ASP A 395 1.93 37.49 -38.71
N LEU A 396 1.78 36.48 -37.83
CA LEU A 396 1.06 36.61 -36.58
C LEU A 396 1.82 37.70 -35.86
N GLU A 397 1.21 38.87 -35.83
CA GLU A 397 1.68 39.97 -35.04
C GLU A 397 1.86 39.44 -33.61
N MET A 398 3.07 39.62 -33.08
CA MET A 398 3.34 39.29 -31.69
C MET A 398 2.35 40.09 -30.86
N THR A 399 1.71 39.44 -29.89
CA THR A 399 0.94 40.20 -28.91
C THR A 399 1.88 41.16 -28.19
N GLU A 400 1.34 42.22 -27.60
CA GLU A 400 2.12 43.17 -26.80
C GLU A 400 2.96 42.43 -25.74
N GLU A 401 2.36 41.46 -25.04
CA GLU A 401 3.05 40.60 -24.07
C GLU A 401 4.18 39.74 -24.68
N GLU A 402 4.00 39.22 -25.90
CA GLU A 402 5.04 38.44 -26.59
C GLU A 402 6.17 39.34 -27.09
N ALA A 403 5.87 40.57 -27.49
CA ALA A 403 6.88 41.56 -27.85
C ALA A 403 7.72 41.96 -26.63
N GLU A 404 7.09 42.24 -25.49
CA GLU A 404 7.78 42.51 -24.23
C GLU A 404 8.65 41.32 -23.76
N MET A 405 8.13 40.10 -23.86
CA MET A 405 8.90 38.90 -23.53
C MET A 405 10.08 38.70 -24.47
N TRP A 406 9.93 39.02 -25.76
CA TRP A 406 11.02 39.01 -26.72
C TRP A 406 12.09 40.05 -26.36
N GLU A 407 11.70 41.28 -26.03
CA GLU A 407 12.65 42.33 -25.59
C GLU A 407 13.44 41.88 -24.34
N GLU A 408 12.81 41.22 -23.38
CA GLU A 408 13.51 40.69 -22.20
C GLU A 408 14.49 39.57 -22.58
N ILE A 409 14.10 38.65 -23.47
CA ILE A 409 15.01 37.61 -24.00
C ILE A 409 16.19 38.24 -24.73
N GLN A 410 15.96 39.28 -25.55
CA GLN A 410 17.02 40.02 -26.22
C GLN A 410 18.00 40.61 -25.21
N ARG A 411 17.49 41.28 -24.17
CA ARG A 411 18.31 41.85 -23.10
C ARG A 411 19.16 40.79 -22.39
N GLN A 412 18.62 39.60 -22.16
CA GLN A 412 19.34 38.48 -21.55
C GLN A 412 20.44 37.93 -22.49
N LEU A 413 20.14 37.78 -23.78
CA LEU A 413 21.13 37.35 -24.77
C LEU A 413 22.31 38.34 -24.86
N GLU A 414 22.01 39.64 -24.89
CA GLU A 414 23.03 40.71 -24.90
C GLU A 414 23.91 40.69 -23.63
N GLN A 415 23.31 40.48 -22.45
CA GLN A 415 24.05 40.33 -21.19
C GLN A 415 25.04 39.16 -21.21
N HIS A 416 24.74 38.12 -21.99
CA HIS A 416 25.61 36.96 -22.19
C HIS A 416 26.53 37.08 -23.43
N GLY A 417 26.57 38.23 -24.09
CA GLY A 417 27.40 38.47 -25.28
C GLY A 417 26.92 37.72 -26.53
N MET A 418 25.64 37.34 -26.59
CA MET A 418 25.00 36.72 -27.74
C MET A 418 24.16 37.75 -28.50
N GLU A 419 24.26 37.80 -29.82
CA GLU A 419 23.42 38.67 -30.65
C GLU A 419 22.06 38.02 -30.89
N SER A 420 20.96 38.75 -30.63
CA SER A 420 19.61 38.29 -31.01
C SER A 420 19.40 38.50 -32.52
N GLY A 421 19.70 37.49 -33.32
CA GLY A 421 19.53 37.53 -34.77
C GLY A 421 18.10 37.21 -35.22
N PRO A 422 17.85 37.28 -36.56
CA PRO A 422 16.58 36.87 -37.16
C PRO A 422 16.20 35.42 -36.85
N ARG A 423 17.20 34.55 -36.62
CA ARG A 423 17.00 33.13 -36.33
C ARG A 423 16.37 32.94 -34.94
N GLU A 424 16.86 33.64 -33.94
CA GLU A 424 16.36 33.58 -32.58
C GLU A 424 14.92 34.13 -32.51
N LEU A 425 14.62 35.20 -33.27
CA LEU A 425 13.26 35.72 -33.39
C LEU A 425 12.33 34.72 -34.07
N GLU A 426 12.77 34.07 -35.15
CA GLU A 426 11.98 33.02 -35.82
C GLU A 426 11.73 31.83 -34.89
N GLN A 427 12.73 31.41 -34.12
CA GLN A 427 12.58 30.37 -33.11
C GLN A 427 11.56 30.77 -32.03
N PHE A 428 11.67 31.99 -31.50
CA PHE A 428 10.72 32.54 -30.54
C PHE A 428 9.29 32.57 -31.11
N LYS A 429 9.10 33.13 -32.31
CA LYS A 429 7.79 33.14 -32.99
C LYS A 429 7.25 31.73 -33.21
N SER A 430 8.10 30.78 -33.60
CA SER A 430 7.69 29.38 -33.78
C SER A 430 7.24 28.74 -32.46
N PHE A 431 7.92 29.07 -31.35
CA PHE A 431 7.56 28.61 -30.02
C PHE A 431 6.25 29.24 -29.53
N GLN A 432 6.03 30.54 -29.75
CA GLN A 432 4.75 31.19 -29.42
C GLN A 432 3.59 30.62 -30.24
N ARG A 433 3.79 30.41 -31.55
CA ARG A 433 2.80 29.76 -32.40
C ARG A 433 2.45 28.37 -31.87
N GLN A 434 3.46 27.59 -31.51
CA GLN A 434 3.26 26.28 -30.88
C GLN A 434 2.42 26.40 -29.59
N ARG A 435 2.79 27.29 -28.66
CA ARG A 435 2.03 27.49 -27.41
C ARG A 435 0.58 27.90 -27.65
N ARG A 436 0.32 28.83 -28.58
CA ARG A 436 -1.06 29.24 -28.95
C ARG A 436 -1.86 28.07 -29.51
N ASN A 437 -1.23 27.23 -30.34
CA ASN A 437 -1.89 26.06 -30.92
C ASN A 437 -2.18 24.99 -29.87
N GLU A 438 -1.23 24.73 -28.96
CA GLU A 438 -1.47 23.84 -27.83
C GLU A 438 -2.62 24.35 -26.94
N GLU A 439 -2.69 25.65 -26.68
CA GLU A 439 -3.78 26.25 -25.89
C GLU A 439 -5.14 26.10 -26.60
N LYS A 440 -5.19 26.33 -27.92
CA LYS A 440 -6.39 26.08 -28.74
C LYS A 440 -6.81 24.60 -28.66
N ALA A 441 -5.85 23.68 -28.77
CA ALA A 441 -6.11 22.25 -28.69
C ALA A 441 -6.59 21.83 -27.30
N ARG A 442 -5.99 22.32 -26.22
CA ARG A 442 -6.47 22.08 -24.84
C ARG A 442 -7.86 22.65 -24.60
N LYS A 443 -8.17 23.83 -25.15
CA LYS A 443 -9.52 24.41 -25.09
C LYS A 443 -10.54 23.51 -25.79
N LEU A 444 -10.19 22.94 -26.94
CA LEU A 444 -11.03 21.99 -27.67
C LEU A 444 -11.22 20.68 -26.88
N ILE A 445 -10.14 20.12 -26.32
CA ILE A 445 -10.19 18.92 -25.47
C ILE A 445 -11.15 19.15 -24.29
N ARG A 446 -10.98 20.28 -23.59
CA ARG A 446 -11.86 20.66 -22.48
C ARG A 446 -13.33 20.75 -22.90
N GLN A 447 -13.62 21.41 -24.03
CA GLN A 447 -15.00 21.52 -24.53
C GLN A 447 -15.62 20.16 -24.81
N ARG A 448 -14.87 19.24 -25.44
CA ARG A 448 -15.34 17.87 -25.72
C ARG A 448 -15.59 17.08 -24.44
N VAL A 449 -14.68 17.16 -23.47
CA VAL A 449 -14.83 16.49 -22.17
C VAL A 449 -16.03 17.02 -21.39
N LEU A 450 -16.26 18.33 -21.37
CA LEU A 450 -17.46 18.91 -20.74
C LEU A 450 -18.75 18.47 -21.44
N ALA A 451 -18.73 18.33 -22.77
CA ALA A 451 -19.87 17.82 -23.52
C ALA A 451 -20.18 16.35 -23.16
N LEU A 452 -19.17 15.51 -22.89
CA LEU A 452 -19.36 14.13 -22.40
C LEU A 452 -20.11 14.10 -21.06
N ILE A 453 -19.69 14.95 -20.12
CA ILE A 453 -20.37 15.07 -18.81
C ILE A 453 -21.83 15.50 -19.00
N GLU A 454 -22.09 16.49 -19.85
CA GLU A 454 -23.45 16.98 -20.10
C GLU A 454 -24.32 15.91 -20.80
N GLN A 455 -23.75 15.18 -21.77
CA GLN A 455 -24.43 14.09 -22.45
C GLN A 455 -24.81 12.98 -21.46
N HIS A 456 -23.87 12.53 -20.63
CA HIS A 456 -24.16 11.51 -19.63
C HIS A 456 -25.21 11.96 -18.62
N ARG A 457 -25.19 13.23 -18.20
CA ARG A 457 -26.22 13.80 -17.32
C ARG A 457 -27.61 13.80 -17.97
N LYS A 458 -27.70 13.94 -19.30
CA LYS A 458 -28.96 13.86 -20.06
C LYS A 458 -29.45 12.42 -20.23
N GLU A 459 -28.53 11.49 -20.45
CA GLU A 459 -28.81 10.05 -20.66
C GLU A 459 -29.14 9.30 -19.38
N THR A 460 -28.58 9.75 -18.27
CA THR A 460 -28.86 9.26 -16.91
C THR A 460 -29.64 10.34 -16.16
N PRO A 461 -30.89 10.70 -16.59
CA PRO A 461 -31.70 11.65 -15.85
C PRO A 461 -31.94 11.02 -14.49
N ALA A 462 -31.31 11.62 -13.49
CA ALA A 462 -31.11 11.03 -12.19
C ALA A 462 -32.37 10.31 -11.69
N ALA A 463 -32.20 9.10 -11.15
CA ALA A 463 -33.17 8.44 -10.28
C ALA A 463 -33.49 9.24 -8.99
N ALA A 464 -33.11 10.53 -8.94
CA ALA A 464 -33.10 11.47 -7.83
C ALA A 464 -34.47 12.03 -7.46
N ASN A 465 -35.55 11.26 -7.60
CA ASN A 465 -36.83 11.63 -6.98
C ASN A 465 -37.72 10.44 -6.67
N THR A 466 -37.15 9.25 -6.41
CA THR A 466 -37.89 8.29 -5.59
C THR A 466 -37.57 8.62 -4.14
N PRO A 467 -38.43 9.35 -3.39
CA PRO A 467 -38.26 9.44 -1.95
C PRO A 467 -38.16 8.01 -1.43
N ARG A 468 -37.10 7.69 -0.69
CA ARG A 468 -37.01 6.43 0.06
C ARG A 468 -38.23 6.37 0.99
N ALA A 469 -39.28 5.70 0.54
CA ALA A 469 -40.47 5.47 1.33
C ALA A 469 -40.09 4.49 2.44
N GLY A 470 -40.00 5.01 3.66
CA GLY A 470 -40.21 4.31 4.92
C GLY A 470 -39.44 3.01 5.17
N SER A 471 -38.44 3.09 6.05
CA SER A 471 -38.16 2.05 7.04
C SER A 471 -37.47 2.67 8.24
#